data_AF-A0A7S3VXF2-F1
#
_entry.id   AF-A0A7S3VXF2-F1
#
_cell.length_a   1.000
_cell.length_b   1.000
_cell.length_c   1.000
_cell.angle_alpha   90.00
_cell.angle_beta   90.00
_cell.angle_gamma   90.00
#
_symmetry.space_group_name_H-M   'P 1'
#
loop_
_entity.id
_entity.type
_entity.pdbx_description
1 polymer ?
#
loop_
_entity_poly.entity_id
_entity_poly.type
_entity_poly.pdbx_seq_one_letter_code
_entity_poly.pdbx_strand_id
1 'polypeptide(L)'
;MSSPDGPPSPMKEKVDLAKEKAAEYAAIGKEYAAAGAQKAKELAGKVLAKDESGGYLVVNEAKARYQAIAARGAAFSKDILDKADISQEDLSKLHRIPAVVSLASLVIGLLLIFSHYNTGWVRGMMWINGEVYEAYVSTTTAELGKDGADSDVLKKYFDGCGSGLFGNGKTCALSTLCAGPTTPYDKPEKSTPDQAWCDLEDAGGLANTLLTVGLIPGLGTFILTFIFAAKEIGKVGLVLSKAESQGISMTAQKYIIAGCWIAFWGFLFVSMVAYAATVPDTLGVGLLTLEASFGVVRLSFLLVTVFGALLIVTLFDLWRPDGFIEAWMEFSETPCLSAKKALYIELMLQLACYLAMFVDEVKWEMLLVVICAYYVDAKVKNFMVMYVVLTTASILFDLITLNFMPQDWQVYTPGQAFTHGLFMVVLILKFLILGTIYLYEKENDGESSGWKQMAPDPEKGEEDEIAE
;
A
#
# COMPACT_ATOMS: atom_id res chain seq x y z
N MET A 1 72.01 -26.94 30.67
CA MET A 1 71.84 -25.74 29.83
C MET A 1 71.09 -26.16 28.58
N SER A 2 69.82 -25.78 28.46
CA SER A 2 69.01 -25.98 27.24
C SER A 2 68.29 -24.66 26.94
N SER A 3 68.50 -24.17 25.72
CA SER A 3 68.17 -22.84 25.20
C SER A 3 66.67 -22.49 25.24
N PRO A 4 66.25 -21.21 25.42
CA PRO A 4 64.84 -20.82 25.51
C PRO A 4 64.12 -20.58 24.18
N ASP A 5 64.80 -20.64 23.03
CA ASP A 5 64.21 -20.21 21.76
C ASP A 5 63.87 -21.38 20.84
N GLY A 6 62.66 -21.92 21.02
CA GLY A 6 61.99 -22.72 20.00
C GLY A 6 61.35 -21.81 18.94
N PRO A 7 61.28 -22.24 17.66
CA PRO A 7 60.70 -21.43 16.58
C PRO A 7 59.23 -21.07 16.90
N PRO A 8 58.78 -19.85 16.57
CA PRO A 8 57.43 -19.40 16.90
C PRO A 8 56.39 -20.31 16.21
N SER A 9 55.37 -20.72 16.97
CA SER A 9 54.33 -21.59 16.43
C SER A 9 53.65 -20.92 15.22
N PRO A 10 53.28 -21.68 14.16
CA PRO A 10 52.60 -21.16 12.96
C PRO A 10 51.30 -20.39 13.24
N MET A 11 50.75 -20.55 14.45
CA MET A 11 49.54 -19.87 14.91
C MET A 11 49.82 -18.44 15.38
N LYS A 12 51.02 -18.15 15.91
CA LYS A 12 51.40 -16.82 16.40
C LYS A 12 51.64 -15.85 15.22
N GLU A 13 52.31 -16.33 14.19
CA GLU A 13 52.55 -15.59 12.94
C GLU A 13 51.24 -15.24 12.20
N LYS A 14 50.27 -16.16 12.18
CA LYS A 14 48.93 -15.92 11.60
C LYS A 14 48.11 -14.90 12.41
N VAL A 15 48.23 -14.90 13.74
CA VAL A 15 47.56 -13.93 14.61
C VAL A 15 48.15 -12.53 14.48
N ASP A 16 49.47 -12.43 14.34
CA ASP A 16 50.14 -11.14 14.16
C ASP A 16 49.84 -10.55 12.77
N LEU A 17 49.81 -11.37 11.72
CA LEU A 17 49.37 -10.96 10.37
C LEU A 17 47.89 -10.51 10.34
N ALA A 18 47.02 -11.16 11.10
CA ALA A 18 45.62 -10.78 11.21
C ALA A 18 45.42 -9.44 11.93
N LYS A 19 46.23 -9.14 12.95
CA LYS A 19 46.23 -7.84 13.64
C LYS A 19 46.74 -6.72 12.75
N GLU A 20 47.77 -6.98 11.96
CA GLU A 20 48.32 -6.01 11.00
C GLU A 20 47.28 -5.65 9.93
N LYS A 21 46.63 -6.67 9.31
CA LYS A 21 45.55 -6.43 8.35
C LYS A 21 44.34 -5.72 8.97
N ALA A 22 43.96 -6.06 10.21
CA ALA A 22 42.87 -5.37 10.90
C ALA A 22 43.18 -3.89 11.14
N ALA A 23 44.45 -3.54 11.43
CA ALA A 23 44.89 -2.16 11.57
C ALA A 23 44.88 -1.42 10.21
N GLU A 24 45.27 -2.08 9.13
CA GLU A 24 45.20 -1.55 7.76
C GLU A 24 43.75 -1.25 7.33
N TYR A 25 42.82 -2.20 7.53
CA TYR A 25 41.40 -1.98 7.25
C TYR A 25 40.77 -0.91 8.14
N ALA A 26 41.21 -0.77 9.40
CA ALA A 26 40.76 0.31 10.28
C ALA A 26 41.27 1.70 9.83
N ALA A 27 42.47 1.78 9.27
CA ALA A 27 43.01 3.02 8.70
C ALA A 27 42.25 3.43 7.42
N ILE A 28 41.99 2.47 6.52
CA ILE A 28 41.17 2.67 5.32
C ILE A 28 39.75 3.11 5.71
N GLY A 29 39.14 2.46 6.72
CA GLY A 29 37.82 2.84 7.24
C GLY A 29 37.75 4.27 7.76
N LYS A 30 38.81 4.76 8.43
CA LYS A 30 38.91 6.17 8.86
C LYS A 30 39.01 7.14 7.69
N GLU A 31 39.73 6.78 6.63
CA GLU A 31 39.88 7.62 5.44
C GLU A 31 38.56 7.75 4.66
N TYR A 32 37.83 6.65 4.48
CA TYR A 32 36.48 6.69 3.88
C TYR A 32 35.47 7.43 4.75
N ALA A 33 35.55 7.31 6.08
CA ALA A 33 34.69 8.06 7.00
C ALA A 33 34.97 9.58 6.93
N ALA A 34 36.24 9.98 6.82
CA ALA A 34 36.63 11.38 6.64
C ALA A 34 36.17 11.95 5.28
N ALA A 35 36.33 11.17 4.20
CA ALA A 35 35.84 11.54 2.88
C ALA A 35 34.30 11.64 2.83
N GLY A 36 33.60 10.71 3.49
CA GLY A 36 32.15 10.74 3.66
C GLY A 36 31.68 11.97 4.45
N ALA A 37 32.35 12.30 5.55
CA ALA A 37 32.05 13.49 6.35
C ALA A 37 32.29 14.80 5.57
N GLN A 38 33.35 14.86 4.75
CA GLN A 38 33.64 16.02 3.91
C GLN A 38 32.59 16.19 2.81
N LYS A 39 32.17 15.10 2.17
CA LYS A 39 31.12 15.10 1.14
C LYS A 39 29.75 15.45 1.75
N ALA A 40 29.44 14.95 2.94
CA ALA A 40 28.24 15.31 3.69
C ALA A 40 28.24 16.81 4.07
N LYS A 41 29.39 17.37 4.43
CA LYS A 41 29.56 18.80 4.73
C LYS A 41 29.41 19.68 3.48
N GLU A 42 29.89 19.22 2.32
CA GLU A 42 29.70 19.89 1.03
C GLU A 42 28.22 19.87 0.59
N LEU A 43 27.55 18.72 0.73
CA LEU A 43 26.11 18.59 0.48
C LEU A 43 25.28 19.44 1.45
N ALA A 44 25.62 19.45 2.74
CA ALA A 44 24.97 20.32 3.73
C ALA A 44 25.17 21.81 3.38
N GLY A 45 26.37 22.20 2.91
CA GLY A 45 26.64 23.55 2.43
C GLY A 45 25.79 23.96 1.21
N LYS A 46 25.54 23.02 0.28
CA LYS A 46 24.65 23.25 -0.87
C LYS A 46 23.18 23.34 -0.46
N VAL A 47 22.74 22.55 0.52
CA VAL A 47 21.36 22.57 1.05
C VAL A 47 21.07 23.84 1.87
N LEU A 48 22.08 24.36 2.57
CA LEU A 48 21.95 25.55 3.43
C LEU A 48 22.25 26.88 2.72
N ALA A 49 22.63 26.86 1.44
CA ALA A 49 22.88 28.06 0.67
C ALA A 49 21.58 28.88 0.53
N LYS A 50 21.62 30.15 0.90
CA LYS A 50 20.47 31.08 0.81
C LYS A 50 20.63 32.00 -0.39
N ASP A 51 19.51 32.37 -1.02
CA ASP A 51 19.49 33.40 -2.05
C ASP A 51 19.38 34.82 -1.44
N GLU A 52 19.36 35.84 -2.30
CA GLU A 52 19.27 37.26 -1.92
C GLU A 52 17.98 37.62 -1.14
N SER A 53 16.95 36.75 -1.19
CA SER A 53 15.71 36.91 -0.43
C SER A 53 15.76 36.24 0.96
N GLY A 54 16.87 35.59 1.31
CA GLY A 54 17.06 34.87 2.56
C GLY A 54 16.45 33.46 2.60
N GLY A 55 15.88 32.99 1.49
CA GLY A 55 15.32 31.64 1.33
C GLY A 55 16.38 30.62 0.90
N TYR A 56 16.25 29.35 1.30
CA TYR A 56 17.18 28.29 0.89
C TYR A 56 17.04 27.99 -0.61
N LEU A 57 18.16 28.00 -1.35
CA LEU A 57 18.22 27.82 -2.81
C LEU A 57 17.52 26.54 -3.29
N VAL A 58 17.76 25.42 -2.60
CA VAL A 58 17.17 24.10 -2.94
C VAL A 58 15.65 24.12 -2.80
N VAL A 59 15.12 24.87 -1.83
CA VAL A 59 13.69 25.02 -1.60
C VAL A 59 13.05 25.85 -2.70
N ASN A 60 13.69 26.95 -3.11
CA ASN A 60 13.19 27.81 -4.18
C ASN A 60 13.25 27.10 -5.55
N GLU A 61 14.30 26.31 -5.81
CA GLU A 61 14.38 25.47 -7.00
C GLU A 61 13.32 24.36 -7.02
N ALA A 62 13.07 23.70 -5.89
CA ALA A 62 12.01 22.70 -5.75
C ALA A 62 10.61 23.33 -5.96
N LYS A 63 10.38 24.52 -5.41
CA LYS A 63 9.13 25.29 -5.61
C LYS A 63 8.92 25.64 -7.09
N ALA A 64 9.96 26.08 -7.79
CA ALA A 64 9.90 26.38 -9.22
C ALA A 64 9.61 25.13 -10.06
N ARG A 65 10.24 23.99 -9.74
CA ARG A 65 9.96 22.70 -10.41
C ARG A 65 8.55 22.21 -10.16
N TYR A 66 8.04 22.33 -8.94
CA TYR A 66 6.65 22.00 -8.61
C TYR A 66 5.67 22.87 -9.39
N GLN A 67 5.90 24.19 -9.46
CA GLN A 67 5.06 25.10 -10.25
C GLN A 67 5.08 24.76 -11.74
N ALA A 68 6.23 24.36 -12.29
CA ALA A 68 6.35 23.90 -13.67
C ALA A 68 5.59 22.58 -13.93
N ILE A 69 5.63 21.63 -12.99
CA ILE A 69 4.87 20.37 -13.08
C ILE A 69 3.37 20.64 -12.96
N ALA A 70 2.95 21.50 -12.02
CA ALA A 70 1.56 21.91 -11.86
C ALA A 70 1.02 22.61 -13.11
N ALA A 71 1.81 23.48 -13.73
CA ALA A 71 1.45 24.14 -14.98
C ALA A 71 1.30 23.15 -16.16
N ARG A 72 2.19 22.14 -16.24
CA ARG A 72 2.05 21.05 -17.23
C ARG A 72 0.82 20.19 -16.97
N GLY A 73 0.53 19.86 -15.72
CA GLY A 73 -0.69 19.15 -15.32
C GLY A 73 -1.95 19.92 -15.68
N ALA A 74 -1.97 21.24 -15.45
CA ALA A 74 -3.08 22.11 -15.84
C ALA A 74 -3.26 22.19 -17.37
N ALA A 75 -2.16 22.26 -18.13
CA ALA A 75 -2.19 22.28 -19.60
C ALA A 75 -2.69 20.95 -20.19
N PHE A 76 -2.25 19.81 -19.63
CA PHE A 76 -2.71 18.48 -20.02
C PHE A 76 -4.19 18.27 -19.67
N SER A 77 -4.60 18.69 -18.48
CA SER A 77 -6.00 18.69 -18.07
C SER A 77 -6.84 19.50 -19.05
N LYS A 78 -6.38 20.70 -19.44
CA LYS A 78 -7.09 21.55 -20.41
C LYS A 78 -7.22 20.90 -21.79
N ASP A 79 -6.16 20.27 -22.31
CA ASP A 79 -6.21 19.56 -23.61
C ASP A 79 -7.20 18.38 -23.60
N ILE A 80 -7.29 17.64 -22.48
CA ILE A 80 -8.28 16.57 -22.32
C ILE A 80 -9.70 17.13 -22.22
N LEU A 81 -9.89 18.21 -21.47
CA LEU A 81 -11.19 18.87 -21.30
C LEU A 81 -11.71 19.49 -22.58
N ASP A 82 -10.83 20.13 -23.35
CA ASP A 82 -11.14 20.70 -24.66
C ASP A 82 -11.53 19.59 -25.66
N LYS A 83 -10.89 18.41 -25.61
CA LYS A 83 -11.27 17.23 -26.40
C LYS A 83 -12.59 16.58 -25.95
N ALA A 84 -12.96 16.75 -24.69
CA ALA A 84 -14.18 16.19 -24.11
C ALA A 84 -15.39 17.13 -24.20
N ASP A 85 -15.24 18.35 -24.73
CA ASP A 85 -16.27 19.39 -24.74
C ASP A 85 -16.82 19.70 -23.32
N ILE A 86 -15.92 19.72 -22.33
CA ILE A 86 -16.20 20.03 -20.92
C ILE A 86 -15.46 21.32 -20.56
N SER A 87 -16.18 22.36 -20.13
CA SER A 87 -15.54 23.63 -19.76
C SER A 87 -14.88 23.54 -18.39
N GLN A 88 -13.87 24.39 -18.13
CA GLN A 88 -13.24 24.49 -16.81
C GLN A 88 -14.22 24.97 -15.72
N GLU A 89 -15.29 25.66 -16.12
CA GLU A 89 -16.40 26.09 -15.26
C GLU A 89 -17.36 24.94 -14.91
N ASP A 90 -17.42 23.88 -15.72
CA ASP A 90 -18.21 22.68 -15.41
C ASP A 90 -17.51 21.81 -14.38
N LEU A 91 -16.18 21.79 -14.37
CA LEU A 91 -15.40 21.08 -13.35
C LEU A 91 -15.51 21.69 -11.95
N SER A 92 -15.63 23.02 -11.85
CA SER A 92 -15.82 23.67 -10.55
C SER A 92 -17.19 23.39 -9.93
N LYS A 93 -18.15 22.94 -10.75
CA LYS A 93 -19.51 22.53 -10.36
C LYS A 93 -19.59 21.05 -9.92
N LEU A 94 -18.51 20.27 -10.03
CA LEU A 94 -18.52 18.89 -9.54
C LEU A 94 -18.50 18.84 -8.01
N HIS A 95 -19.34 17.97 -7.46
CA HIS A 95 -19.28 17.61 -6.04
C HIS A 95 -18.02 16.77 -5.80
N ARG A 96 -17.02 17.37 -5.12
CA ARG A 96 -15.65 16.83 -5.03
C ARG A 96 -15.56 15.42 -4.45
N ILE A 97 -16.27 15.14 -3.34
CA ILE A 97 -16.20 13.83 -2.68
C ILE A 97 -16.80 12.73 -3.57
N PRO A 98 -18.06 12.84 -4.07
CA PRO A 98 -18.59 11.88 -5.03
C PRO A 98 -17.74 11.70 -6.29
N ALA A 99 -17.11 12.77 -6.80
CA ALA A 99 -16.24 12.70 -7.96
C ALA A 99 -14.99 11.82 -7.71
N VAL A 100 -14.30 12.06 -6.58
CA VAL A 100 -13.12 11.27 -6.18
C VAL A 100 -13.51 9.82 -5.92
N VAL A 101 -14.62 9.59 -5.22
CA VAL A 101 -15.13 8.24 -4.91
C VAL A 101 -15.50 7.49 -6.19
N SER A 102 -16.12 8.17 -7.17
CA SER A 102 -16.41 7.57 -8.48
C SER A 102 -15.13 7.14 -9.20
N LEU A 103 -14.13 8.02 -9.30
CA LEU A 103 -12.84 7.67 -9.92
C LEU A 103 -12.14 6.51 -9.20
N ALA A 104 -12.18 6.49 -7.87
CA ALA A 104 -11.66 5.38 -7.09
C ALA A 104 -12.39 4.07 -7.41
N SER A 105 -13.72 4.08 -7.56
CA SER A 105 -14.52 2.92 -7.97
C SER A 105 -14.08 2.37 -9.33
N LEU A 106 -13.72 3.24 -10.29
CA LEU A 106 -13.19 2.80 -11.58
C LEU A 106 -11.85 2.09 -11.43
N VAL A 107 -10.93 2.66 -10.64
CA VAL A 107 -9.62 2.06 -10.36
C VAL A 107 -9.79 0.70 -9.69
N ILE A 108 -10.67 0.59 -8.69
CA ILE A 108 -10.99 -0.68 -8.02
C ILE A 108 -11.51 -1.70 -9.04
N GLY A 109 -12.42 -1.32 -9.93
CA GLY A 109 -12.93 -2.21 -10.98
C GLY A 109 -11.82 -2.76 -11.89
N LEU A 110 -10.87 -1.91 -12.29
CA LEU A 110 -9.72 -2.33 -13.10
C LEU A 110 -8.79 -3.29 -12.33
N LEU A 111 -8.54 -3.01 -11.04
CA LEU A 111 -7.75 -3.89 -10.18
C LEU A 111 -8.39 -5.28 -10.03
N LEU A 112 -9.71 -5.33 -9.85
CA LEU A 112 -10.44 -6.60 -9.77
C LEU A 112 -10.39 -7.39 -11.08
N ILE A 113 -10.53 -6.73 -12.22
CA ILE A 113 -10.37 -7.37 -13.54
C ILE A 113 -8.96 -7.94 -13.67
N PHE A 114 -7.92 -7.17 -13.31
CA PHE A 114 -6.54 -7.66 -13.35
C PHE A 114 -6.33 -8.88 -12.44
N SER A 115 -6.86 -8.83 -11.21
CA SER A 115 -6.80 -9.95 -10.27
C SER A 115 -7.51 -11.20 -10.79
N HIS A 116 -8.61 -11.03 -11.52
CA HIS A 116 -9.44 -12.13 -12.02
C HIS A 116 -8.67 -13.01 -13.04
N TYR A 117 -7.87 -12.39 -13.90
CA TYR A 117 -7.14 -13.08 -14.98
C TYR A 117 -5.71 -13.48 -14.60
N ASN A 118 -5.27 -13.21 -13.37
CA ASN A 118 -3.91 -13.47 -12.93
C ASN A 118 -3.84 -14.73 -12.06
N THR A 119 -2.86 -15.60 -12.32
CA THR A 119 -2.66 -16.92 -11.71
C THR A 119 -2.11 -16.90 -10.28
N GLY A 120 -1.84 -15.72 -9.71
CA GLY A 120 -1.34 -15.57 -8.34
C GLY A 120 -2.42 -15.43 -7.25
N TRP A 121 -3.46 -16.26 -7.20
CA TRP A 121 -4.39 -16.25 -6.05
C TRP A 121 -3.86 -17.06 -4.87
N VAL A 122 -3.38 -18.26 -5.16
CA VAL A 122 -2.76 -19.16 -4.19
C VAL A 122 -1.47 -19.73 -4.79
N ARG A 123 -0.47 -19.92 -3.93
CA ARG A 123 0.75 -20.65 -4.23
C ARG A 123 0.87 -21.85 -3.33
N GLY A 124 1.30 -22.97 -3.90
CA GLY A 124 1.49 -24.23 -3.17
C GLY A 124 2.54 -25.13 -3.78
N MET A 125 2.88 -26.17 -3.01
CA MET A 125 3.82 -27.21 -3.43
C MET A 125 3.04 -28.49 -3.73
N MET A 126 3.17 -28.99 -4.96
CA MET A 126 2.46 -30.15 -5.49
C MET A 126 3.42 -31.31 -5.76
N TRP A 127 2.91 -32.54 -5.74
CA TRP A 127 3.66 -33.75 -6.10
C TRP A 127 3.39 -34.12 -7.56
N ILE A 128 4.46 -34.41 -8.32
CA ILE A 128 4.37 -35.07 -9.62
C ILE A 128 5.53 -36.07 -9.73
N ASN A 129 5.22 -37.35 -9.97
CA ASN A 129 6.20 -38.45 -10.10
C ASN A 129 7.19 -38.57 -8.92
N GLY A 130 6.77 -38.16 -7.72
CA GLY A 130 7.62 -38.24 -6.53
C GLY A 130 8.68 -37.13 -6.44
N GLU A 131 8.51 -36.06 -7.21
CA GLU A 131 9.22 -34.79 -7.07
C GLU A 131 8.22 -33.68 -6.70
N VAL A 132 8.72 -32.65 -6.02
CA VAL A 132 7.92 -31.53 -5.51
C VAL A 132 8.13 -30.32 -6.40
N TYR A 133 7.02 -29.73 -6.84
CA TYR A 133 7.04 -28.57 -7.72
C TYR A 133 6.13 -27.47 -7.20
N GLU A 134 6.48 -26.25 -7.52
CA GLU A 134 5.67 -25.07 -7.24
C GLU A 134 4.54 -24.93 -8.25
N ALA A 135 3.34 -24.63 -7.75
CA ALA A 135 2.17 -24.30 -8.55
C ALA A 135 1.55 -22.99 -8.07
N TYR A 136 1.14 -22.17 -9.04
CA TYR A 136 0.34 -20.96 -8.84
C TYR A 136 -1.07 -21.24 -9.34
N VAL A 137 -2.08 -20.92 -8.54
CA VAL A 137 -3.47 -21.24 -8.83
C VAL A 137 -4.28 -19.95 -8.87
N SER A 138 -5.07 -19.79 -9.93
CA SER A 138 -6.09 -18.75 -10.14
C SER A 138 -7.47 -19.24 -9.69
N THR A 139 -8.52 -18.47 -9.95
CA THR A 139 -9.90 -18.93 -9.73
C THR A 139 -10.36 -20.04 -10.67
N THR A 140 -9.66 -20.29 -11.78
CA THR A 140 -10.11 -21.23 -12.82
C THR A 140 -8.99 -22.10 -13.41
N THR A 141 -7.74 -21.75 -13.18
CA THR A 141 -6.57 -22.36 -13.81
C THR A 141 -5.43 -22.53 -12.80
N ALA A 142 -4.60 -23.54 -13.01
CA ALA A 142 -3.30 -23.68 -12.37
C ALA A 142 -2.18 -23.41 -13.38
N GLU A 143 -1.07 -22.88 -12.91
CA GLU A 143 0.16 -22.61 -13.65
C GLU A 143 1.37 -23.17 -12.91
N LEU A 144 2.33 -23.69 -13.67
CA LEU A 144 3.59 -24.17 -13.13
C LEU A 144 4.53 -23.02 -12.73
N GLY A 145 5.15 -23.13 -11.55
CA GLY A 145 6.24 -22.23 -11.14
C GLY A 145 7.48 -22.37 -12.03
N LYS A 146 8.47 -21.49 -11.83
CA LYS A 146 9.68 -21.39 -12.67
C LYS A 146 10.38 -22.74 -12.88
N ASP A 147 10.59 -23.50 -11.82
CA ASP A 147 11.30 -24.80 -11.88
C ASP A 147 10.48 -25.87 -12.62
N GLY A 148 9.14 -25.77 -12.57
CA GLY A 148 8.26 -26.67 -13.29
C GLY A 148 8.15 -26.34 -14.79
N ALA A 149 8.28 -25.06 -15.15
CA ALA A 149 8.13 -24.54 -16.50
C ALA A 149 9.26 -24.94 -17.47
N ASP A 150 10.38 -25.43 -16.95
CA ASP A 150 11.55 -25.90 -17.73
C ASP A 150 11.64 -27.43 -17.84
N SER A 151 10.77 -28.18 -17.15
CA SER A 151 10.73 -29.65 -17.22
C SER A 151 9.83 -30.15 -18.35
N ASP A 152 10.41 -30.95 -19.27
CA ASP A 152 9.67 -31.57 -20.38
C ASP A 152 8.63 -32.60 -19.92
N VAL A 153 8.79 -33.16 -18.72
CA VAL A 153 7.82 -34.10 -18.12
C VAL A 153 6.58 -33.36 -17.63
N LEU A 154 6.77 -32.18 -17.05
CA LEU A 154 5.69 -31.33 -16.54
C LEU A 154 4.95 -30.61 -17.64
N LYS A 155 5.66 -30.15 -18.68
CA LYS A 155 5.02 -29.65 -19.90
C LYS A 155 4.09 -30.70 -20.47
N LYS A 156 4.51 -31.98 -20.58
CA LYS A 156 3.63 -33.05 -21.06
C LYS A 156 2.41 -33.31 -20.16
N TYR A 157 2.57 -33.21 -18.84
CA TYR A 157 1.45 -33.34 -17.89
C TYR A 157 0.42 -32.21 -18.05
N PHE A 158 0.88 -30.97 -18.25
CA PHE A 158 0.00 -29.80 -18.50
C PHE A 158 -0.45 -29.67 -19.97
N ASP A 159 0.31 -30.18 -20.94
CA ASP A 159 -0.04 -30.25 -22.37
C ASP A 159 -1.23 -31.20 -22.60
N GLY A 160 -1.35 -32.23 -21.75
CA GLY A 160 -2.50 -33.13 -21.71
C GLY A 160 -3.81 -32.45 -21.28
N CYS A 161 -3.76 -31.22 -20.75
CA CYS A 161 -4.94 -30.47 -20.33
C CYS A 161 -5.74 -29.82 -21.46
N GLY A 162 -5.34 -30.02 -22.72
CA GLY A 162 -6.07 -29.57 -23.90
C GLY A 162 -5.81 -28.10 -24.26
N SER A 163 -5.69 -27.84 -25.56
CA SER A 163 -5.43 -26.51 -26.14
C SER A 163 -6.69 -25.63 -26.13
N GLY A 164 -7.01 -25.05 -24.98
CA GLY A 164 -7.88 -23.87 -24.89
C GLY A 164 -7.16 -22.60 -25.36
N LEU A 165 -7.91 -21.50 -25.57
CA LEU A 165 -7.43 -20.19 -26.07
C LEU A 165 -6.25 -19.56 -25.30
N PHE A 166 -5.82 -20.13 -24.16
CA PHE A 166 -4.70 -19.69 -23.32
C PHE A 166 -3.72 -20.82 -22.93
N GLY A 167 -3.85 -22.01 -23.52
CA GLY A 167 -3.01 -23.18 -23.22
C GLY A 167 -1.66 -23.08 -23.91
N ASN A 168 -0.64 -22.60 -23.19
CA ASN A 168 0.74 -22.48 -23.69
C ASN A 168 1.66 -23.60 -23.14
N GLY A 169 1.11 -24.75 -22.73
CA GLY A 169 1.85 -25.87 -22.12
C GLY A 169 2.37 -25.63 -20.70
N LYS A 170 1.99 -24.51 -20.09
CA LYS A 170 2.35 -24.12 -18.71
C LYS A 170 1.14 -23.93 -17.79
N THR A 171 -0.06 -23.94 -18.36
CA THR A 171 -1.33 -23.65 -17.67
C THR A 171 -2.34 -24.76 -17.94
N CYS A 172 -3.13 -25.11 -16.93
CA CYS A 172 -4.17 -26.14 -17.00
C CYS A 172 -5.44 -25.66 -16.30
N ALA A 173 -6.62 -25.96 -16.85
CA ALA A 173 -7.88 -25.65 -16.19
C ALA A 173 -8.08 -26.51 -14.94
N LEU A 174 -8.59 -25.92 -13.86
CA LEU A 174 -8.86 -26.65 -12.62
C LEU A 174 -9.88 -27.78 -12.83
N SER A 175 -10.87 -27.56 -13.70
CA SER A 175 -11.84 -28.59 -14.10
C SER A 175 -11.20 -29.82 -14.73
N THR A 176 -10.15 -29.62 -15.51
CA THR A 176 -9.39 -30.73 -16.10
C THR A 176 -8.54 -31.45 -15.06
N LEU A 177 -7.95 -30.73 -14.10
CA LEU A 177 -7.17 -31.32 -13.00
C LEU A 177 -8.05 -32.09 -12.01
N CYS A 178 -9.23 -31.57 -11.69
CA CYS A 178 -10.20 -32.23 -10.83
C CYS A 178 -10.77 -33.52 -11.47
N ALA A 179 -11.08 -33.48 -12.77
CA ALA A 179 -11.57 -34.65 -13.49
C ALA A 179 -10.54 -35.80 -13.56
N GLY A 180 -9.25 -35.50 -13.34
CA GLY A 180 -8.15 -36.44 -13.46
C GLY A 180 -7.85 -36.82 -14.92
N PRO A 181 -6.72 -37.52 -15.17
CA PRO A 181 -6.36 -37.94 -16.51
C PRO A 181 -7.40 -38.92 -17.07
N THR A 182 -7.77 -38.74 -18.34
CA THR A 182 -8.76 -39.59 -19.03
C THR A 182 -8.24 -41.00 -19.31
N THR A 183 -6.94 -41.26 -19.13
CA THR A 183 -6.36 -42.61 -19.20
C THR A 183 -5.52 -42.96 -17.97
N PRO A 184 -5.61 -44.21 -17.45
CA PRO A 184 -4.92 -44.64 -16.23
C PRO A 184 -3.39 -44.76 -16.36
N TYR A 185 -2.83 -44.64 -17.57
CA TYR A 185 -1.38 -44.66 -17.82
C TYR A 185 -0.75 -43.27 -17.78
N ASP A 186 -1.55 -42.20 -17.71
CA ASP A 186 -1.09 -40.82 -17.67
C ASP A 186 -1.02 -40.25 -16.24
N LYS A 187 -1.46 -41.01 -15.22
CA LYS A 187 -1.40 -40.55 -13.82
C LYS A 187 -0.02 -40.86 -13.22
N PRO A 188 0.73 -39.84 -12.78
CA PRO A 188 1.98 -40.03 -12.05
C PRO A 188 1.77 -40.90 -10.80
N GLU A 189 2.66 -41.85 -10.53
CA GLU A 189 2.56 -42.82 -9.42
C GLU A 189 2.55 -42.15 -8.03
N LYS A 190 2.99 -40.89 -7.96
CA LYS A 190 2.89 -39.98 -6.81
C LYS A 190 2.50 -38.58 -7.31
N SER A 191 1.21 -38.34 -7.48
CA SER A 191 0.65 -37.03 -7.82
C SER A 191 -0.06 -36.38 -6.63
N THR A 192 -0.23 -35.06 -6.70
CA THR A 192 -1.20 -34.35 -5.86
C THR A 192 -2.59 -35.01 -5.93
N PRO A 193 -3.29 -35.13 -4.79
CA PRO A 193 -4.63 -35.73 -4.77
C PRO A 193 -5.62 -34.94 -5.62
N ASP A 194 -6.43 -35.66 -6.41
CA ASP A 194 -7.46 -35.05 -7.27
C ASP A 194 -8.45 -34.20 -6.46
N GLN A 195 -8.76 -34.62 -5.23
CA GLN A 195 -9.63 -33.87 -4.32
C GLN A 195 -9.11 -32.46 -4.05
N ALA A 196 -7.79 -32.25 -3.92
CA ALA A 196 -7.23 -30.93 -3.69
C ALA A 196 -7.45 -30.02 -4.91
N TRP A 197 -7.44 -30.57 -6.12
CA TRP A 197 -7.77 -29.82 -7.34
C TRP A 197 -9.25 -29.52 -7.44
N CYS A 198 -10.12 -30.45 -7.05
CA CYS A 198 -11.57 -30.23 -7.00
C CYS A 198 -11.96 -29.17 -5.95
N ASP A 199 -11.36 -29.21 -4.76
CA ASP A 199 -11.62 -28.21 -3.71
C ASP A 199 -11.20 -26.81 -4.20
N LEU A 200 -10.08 -26.71 -4.94
CA LEU A 200 -9.66 -25.47 -5.58
C LEU A 200 -10.59 -25.02 -6.72
N GLU A 201 -11.10 -25.95 -7.51
CA GLU A 201 -12.09 -25.66 -8.56
C GLU A 201 -13.38 -25.10 -7.97
N ASP A 202 -13.90 -25.72 -6.91
CA ASP A 202 -15.12 -25.29 -6.23
C ASP A 202 -14.93 -23.92 -5.56
N ALA A 203 -13.82 -23.75 -4.83
CA ALA A 203 -13.47 -22.48 -4.20
C ALA A 203 -13.32 -21.37 -5.24
N GLY A 204 -12.53 -21.65 -6.29
CA GLY A 204 -12.28 -20.74 -7.40
C GLY A 204 -13.53 -20.39 -8.17
N GLY A 205 -14.35 -21.37 -8.55
CA GLY A 205 -15.59 -21.19 -9.30
C GLY A 205 -16.63 -20.35 -8.57
N LEU A 206 -16.79 -20.57 -7.27
CA LEU A 206 -17.68 -19.75 -6.44
C LEU A 206 -17.19 -18.30 -6.33
N ALA A 207 -15.91 -18.11 -6.00
CA ALA A 207 -15.30 -16.78 -5.92
C ALA A 207 -15.36 -16.04 -7.27
N ASN A 208 -15.09 -16.75 -8.36
CA ASN A 208 -15.16 -16.25 -9.73
C ASN A 208 -16.55 -15.73 -10.06
N THR A 209 -17.58 -16.51 -9.72
CA THR A 209 -18.99 -16.18 -9.96
C THR A 209 -19.38 -14.94 -9.16
N LEU A 210 -19.06 -14.92 -7.86
CA LEU A 210 -19.38 -13.80 -6.98
C LEU A 210 -18.67 -12.51 -7.40
N LEU A 211 -17.40 -12.58 -7.81
CA LEU A 211 -16.68 -11.42 -8.34
C LEU A 211 -17.28 -10.93 -9.65
N THR A 212 -17.59 -11.83 -10.58
CA THR A 212 -18.15 -11.48 -11.89
C THR A 212 -19.52 -10.82 -11.74
N VAL A 213 -20.40 -11.38 -10.91
CA VAL A 213 -21.70 -10.78 -10.59
C VAL A 213 -21.52 -9.48 -9.82
N GLY A 214 -20.54 -9.40 -8.91
CA GLY A 214 -20.18 -8.22 -8.13
C GLY A 214 -19.64 -7.05 -8.95
N LEU A 215 -19.09 -7.29 -10.15
CA LEU A 215 -18.70 -6.22 -11.07
C LEU A 215 -19.91 -5.43 -11.58
N ILE A 216 -21.11 -6.01 -11.61
CA ILE A 216 -22.34 -5.31 -12.04
C ILE A 216 -22.67 -4.14 -11.09
N PRO A 217 -22.86 -4.35 -9.78
CA PRO A 217 -23.02 -3.23 -8.86
C PRO A 217 -21.76 -2.36 -8.81
N GLY A 218 -20.55 -2.89 -9.01
CA GLY A 218 -19.30 -2.10 -9.09
C GLY A 218 -19.25 -1.12 -10.29
N LEU A 219 -19.84 -1.47 -11.43
CA LEU A 219 -20.04 -0.52 -12.54
C LEU A 219 -21.14 0.49 -12.20
N GLY A 220 -22.20 0.03 -11.51
CA GLY A 220 -23.25 0.89 -10.98
C GLY A 220 -22.71 1.96 -10.02
N THR A 221 -21.80 1.59 -9.10
CA THR A 221 -21.16 2.54 -8.18
C THR A 221 -20.37 3.60 -8.93
N PHE A 222 -19.61 3.23 -9.96
CA PHE A 222 -18.88 4.22 -10.78
C PHE A 222 -19.84 5.19 -11.48
N ILE A 223 -20.76 4.66 -12.29
CA ILE A 223 -21.62 5.46 -13.17
C ILE A 223 -22.58 6.33 -12.37
N LEU A 224 -23.30 5.76 -11.40
CA LEU A 224 -24.31 6.49 -10.64
C LEU A 224 -23.69 7.55 -9.73
N THR A 225 -22.55 7.23 -9.10
CA THR A 225 -21.83 8.21 -8.28
C THR A 225 -21.27 9.34 -9.14
N PHE A 226 -20.79 9.04 -10.36
CA PHE A 226 -20.33 10.08 -11.30
C PHE A 226 -21.47 11.02 -11.73
N ILE A 227 -22.61 10.45 -12.12
CA ILE A 227 -23.80 11.22 -12.53
C ILE A 227 -24.25 12.11 -11.37
N PHE A 228 -24.26 11.58 -10.14
CA PHE A 228 -24.58 12.36 -8.95
C PHE A 228 -23.57 13.47 -8.68
N ALA A 229 -22.27 13.21 -8.88
CA ALA A 229 -21.21 14.20 -8.72
C ALA A 229 -21.34 15.36 -9.73
N ALA A 230 -21.78 15.05 -10.94
CA ALA A 230 -21.89 15.98 -12.06
C ALA A 230 -23.30 16.60 -12.21
N LYS A 231 -24.18 16.47 -11.20
CA LYS A 231 -25.59 16.89 -11.30
C LYS A 231 -25.82 18.36 -11.67
N GLU A 232 -24.84 19.22 -11.37
CA GLU A 232 -24.88 20.67 -11.66
C GLU A 232 -24.40 21.03 -13.07
N ILE A 233 -23.87 20.07 -13.83
CA ILE A 233 -23.49 20.25 -15.25
C ILE A 233 -24.75 20.13 -16.12
N GLY A 234 -25.00 21.13 -16.97
CA GLY A 234 -26.25 21.23 -17.74
C GLY A 234 -26.64 19.98 -18.56
N LYS A 235 -25.67 19.30 -19.20
CA LYS A 235 -25.91 18.05 -19.96
C LYS A 235 -26.33 16.89 -19.04
N VAL A 236 -25.78 16.79 -17.83
CA VAL A 236 -26.07 15.72 -16.86
C VAL A 236 -27.34 16.02 -16.08
N GLY A 237 -27.61 17.29 -15.75
CA GLY A 237 -28.86 17.75 -15.15
C GLY A 237 -30.09 17.44 -16.02
N LEU A 238 -29.95 17.41 -17.35
CA LEU A 238 -31.02 16.96 -18.27
C LEU A 238 -31.32 15.46 -18.14
N VAL A 239 -30.31 14.63 -17.88
CA VAL A 239 -30.49 13.19 -17.64
C VAL A 239 -31.19 12.96 -16.30
N LEU A 240 -30.79 13.70 -15.27
CA LEU A 240 -31.38 13.63 -13.93
C LEU A 240 -32.81 14.14 -13.89
N SER A 241 -33.12 15.25 -14.54
CA SER A 241 -34.49 15.76 -14.64
C SER A 241 -35.42 14.82 -15.42
N LYS A 242 -34.90 14.11 -16.43
CA LYS A 242 -35.62 13.02 -17.09
C LYS A 242 -35.91 11.85 -16.13
N ALA A 243 -34.94 11.47 -15.29
CA ALA A 243 -35.15 10.43 -14.27
C ALA A 243 -36.15 10.87 -13.19
N GLU A 244 -36.12 12.14 -12.77
CA GLU A 244 -37.11 12.71 -11.84
C GLU A 244 -38.52 12.72 -12.44
N SER A 245 -38.66 13.03 -13.74
CA SER A 245 -39.95 12.94 -14.45
C SER A 245 -40.50 11.51 -14.55
N GLN A 246 -39.66 10.50 -14.35
CA GLN A 246 -40.03 9.09 -14.28
C GLN A 246 -40.31 8.61 -12.83
N GLY A 247 -40.32 9.53 -11.85
CA GLY A 247 -40.66 9.24 -10.45
C GLY A 247 -39.47 8.94 -9.55
N ILE A 248 -38.23 9.02 -10.04
CA ILE A 248 -37.03 8.78 -9.23
C ILE A 248 -36.62 10.07 -8.53
N SER A 249 -37.15 10.29 -7.32
CA SER A 249 -36.76 11.41 -6.47
C SER A 249 -35.26 11.42 -6.14
N MET A 250 -34.69 12.58 -5.84
CA MET A 250 -33.30 12.73 -5.37
C MET A 250 -32.98 11.81 -4.17
N THR A 251 -33.94 11.63 -3.26
CA THR A 251 -33.81 10.71 -2.12
C THR A 251 -33.69 9.26 -2.59
N ALA A 252 -34.49 8.83 -3.56
CA ALA A 252 -34.39 7.49 -4.13
C ALA A 252 -33.03 7.25 -4.82
N GLN A 253 -32.49 8.26 -5.52
CA GLN A 253 -31.16 8.15 -6.14
C GLN A 253 -30.05 7.91 -5.11
N LYS A 254 -30.06 8.63 -3.98
CA LYS A 254 -29.10 8.43 -2.88
C LYS A 254 -29.15 6.99 -2.34
N TYR A 255 -30.35 6.45 -2.14
CA TYR A 255 -30.53 5.07 -1.68
C TYR A 255 -30.08 4.03 -2.72
N ILE A 256 -30.33 4.26 -4.01
CA ILE A 256 -29.86 3.38 -5.08
C ILE A 256 -28.33 3.35 -5.11
N ILE A 257 -27.68 4.53 -5.05
CA ILE A 257 -26.22 4.62 -5.01
C ILE A 257 -25.67 3.87 -3.79
N ALA A 258 -26.19 4.15 -2.59
CA ALA A 258 -25.79 3.45 -1.37
C ALA A 258 -26.01 1.94 -1.48
N GLY A 259 -27.13 1.50 -2.04
CA GLY A 259 -27.45 0.10 -2.29
C GLY A 259 -26.44 -0.57 -3.22
N CYS A 260 -26.02 0.09 -4.31
CA CYS A 260 -24.98 -0.42 -5.20
C CYS A 260 -23.63 -0.58 -4.47
N TRP A 261 -23.24 0.39 -3.64
CA TRP A 261 -22.01 0.30 -2.84
C TRP A 261 -22.05 -0.83 -1.83
N ILE A 262 -23.17 -1.00 -1.11
CA ILE A 262 -23.37 -2.10 -0.15
C ILE A 262 -23.38 -3.45 -0.87
N ALA A 263 -24.03 -3.55 -2.03
CA ALA A 263 -24.04 -4.78 -2.83
C ALA A 263 -22.62 -5.11 -3.31
N PHE A 264 -21.89 -4.14 -3.85
CA PHE A 264 -20.51 -4.34 -4.30
C PHE A 264 -19.59 -4.78 -3.16
N TRP A 265 -19.70 -4.12 -2.01
CA TRP A 265 -19.02 -4.53 -0.76
C TRP A 265 -19.37 -5.97 -0.38
N GLY A 266 -20.66 -6.33 -0.41
CA GLY A 266 -21.15 -7.66 -0.02
C GLY A 266 -20.63 -8.76 -0.94
N PHE A 267 -20.62 -8.55 -2.26
CA PHE A 267 -20.06 -9.52 -3.20
C PHE A 267 -18.56 -9.72 -3.00
N LEU A 268 -17.79 -8.66 -2.76
CA LEU A 268 -16.36 -8.76 -2.44
C LEU A 268 -16.11 -9.49 -1.12
N PHE A 269 -16.89 -9.16 -0.08
CA PHE A 269 -16.76 -9.81 1.22
C PHE A 269 -17.04 -11.30 1.13
N VAL A 270 -18.19 -11.66 0.54
CA VAL A 270 -18.62 -13.06 0.44
C VAL A 270 -17.69 -13.85 -0.47
N SER A 271 -17.17 -13.26 -1.56
CA SER A 271 -16.22 -13.97 -2.43
C SER A 271 -14.91 -14.30 -1.71
N MET A 272 -14.35 -13.36 -0.95
CA MET A 272 -13.12 -13.58 -0.19
C MET A 272 -13.32 -14.60 0.93
N VAL A 273 -14.40 -14.46 1.71
CA VAL A 273 -14.70 -15.37 2.83
C VAL A 273 -14.98 -16.77 2.32
N ALA A 274 -15.78 -16.90 1.25
CA ALA A 274 -16.06 -18.20 0.66
C ALA A 274 -14.78 -18.85 0.15
N TYR A 275 -13.97 -18.13 -0.63
CA TYR A 275 -12.69 -18.65 -1.13
C TYR A 275 -11.76 -19.10 0.00
N ALA A 276 -11.54 -18.25 1.00
CA ALA A 276 -10.65 -18.55 2.11
C ALA A 276 -11.16 -19.68 3.02
N ALA A 277 -12.48 -19.92 3.06
CA ALA A 277 -13.07 -20.99 3.86
C ALA A 277 -13.08 -22.35 3.14
N THR A 278 -13.03 -22.37 1.80
CA THR A 278 -13.14 -23.60 1.00
C THR A 278 -11.85 -24.00 0.30
N VAL A 279 -10.85 -23.11 0.24
CA VAL A 279 -9.53 -23.46 -0.27
C VAL A 279 -8.92 -24.60 0.58
N PRO A 280 -8.33 -25.64 -0.03
CA PRO A 280 -7.67 -26.69 0.74
C PRO A 280 -6.45 -26.14 1.50
N ASP A 281 -6.00 -26.86 2.53
CA ASP A 281 -4.80 -26.46 3.29
C ASP A 281 -3.49 -26.75 2.53
N THR A 282 -3.49 -27.74 1.63
CA THR A 282 -2.28 -28.25 0.97
C THR A 282 -2.57 -28.83 -0.42
N LEU A 283 -1.60 -28.73 -1.32
CA LEU A 283 -1.55 -29.49 -2.58
C LEU A 283 -0.79 -30.84 -2.41
N GLY A 284 -0.58 -31.28 -1.17
CA GLY A 284 0.14 -32.51 -0.83
C GLY A 284 1.54 -32.29 -0.26
N VAL A 285 2.08 -31.06 -0.31
CA VAL A 285 3.30 -30.64 0.39
C VAL A 285 3.12 -29.23 0.95
N GLY A 286 3.44 -29.06 2.24
CA GLY A 286 3.41 -27.74 2.88
C GLY A 286 2.02 -27.11 2.90
N LEU A 287 1.94 -25.89 3.42
CA LEU A 287 0.70 -25.12 3.44
C LEU A 287 0.58 -24.27 2.19
N LEU A 288 -0.66 -24.05 1.75
CA LEU A 288 -0.98 -23.08 0.71
C LEU A 288 -0.83 -21.66 1.25
N THR A 289 -0.31 -20.76 0.42
CA THR A 289 -0.14 -19.34 0.74
C THR A 289 -0.96 -18.48 -0.21
N LEU A 290 -1.70 -17.52 0.34
CA LEU A 290 -2.44 -16.53 -0.46
C LEU A 290 -1.45 -15.56 -1.10
N GLU A 291 -1.65 -15.27 -2.38
CA GLU A 291 -0.72 -14.47 -3.18
C GLU A 291 -1.35 -13.13 -3.62
N ALA A 292 -0.58 -12.39 -4.42
CA ALA A 292 -0.85 -11.01 -4.81
C ALA A 292 -2.26 -10.77 -5.39
N SER A 293 -2.82 -11.69 -6.20
CA SER A 293 -4.15 -11.50 -6.78
C SER A 293 -5.22 -11.50 -5.70
N PHE A 294 -5.21 -12.49 -4.78
CA PHE A 294 -6.12 -12.48 -3.63
C PHE A 294 -5.90 -11.23 -2.76
N GLY A 295 -4.64 -10.81 -2.62
CA GLY A 295 -4.21 -9.51 -2.14
C GLY A 295 -4.93 -8.30 -2.72
N VAL A 296 -4.96 -8.21 -4.05
CA VAL A 296 -5.62 -7.13 -4.78
C VAL A 296 -7.11 -7.10 -4.49
N VAL A 297 -7.77 -8.26 -4.32
CA VAL A 297 -9.17 -8.33 -3.88
C VAL A 297 -9.34 -7.80 -2.45
N ARG A 298 -8.44 -8.15 -1.52
CA ARG A 298 -8.43 -7.61 -0.15
C ARG A 298 -8.25 -6.09 -0.12
N LEU A 299 -7.29 -5.57 -0.88
CA LEU A 299 -7.08 -4.13 -1.02
C LEU A 299 -8.34 -3.46 -1.63
N SER A 300 -8.91 -4.05 -2.67
CA SER A 300 -10.14 -3.56 -3.30
C SER A 300 -11.30 -3.49 -2.31
N PHE A 301 -11.48 -4.52 -1.48
CA PHE A 301 -12.49 -4.54 -0.43
C PHE A 301 -12.29 -3.41 0.59
N LEU A 302 -11.05 -3.17 1.03
CA LEU A 302 -10.74 -2.08 1.94
C LEU A 302 -11.07 -0.73 1.32
N LEU A 303 -10.67 -0.50 0.07
CA LEU A 303 -10.97 0.74 -0.64
C LEU A 303 -12.48 0.92 -0.83
N VAL A 304 -13.22 -0.14 -1.18
CA VAL A 304 -14.68 -0.09 -1.28
C VAL A 304 -15.31 0.28 0.07
N THR A 305 -14.78 -0.27 1.17
CA THR A 305 -15.26 0.03 2.52
C THR A 305 -15.05 1.51 2.87
N VAL A 306 -13.83 2.03 2.67
CA VAL A 306 -13.50 3.42 3.01
C VAL A 306 -14.25 4.41 2.12
N PHE A 307 -14.21 4.23 0.80
CA PHE A 307 -14.88 5.15 -0.13
C PHE A 307 -16.40 5.03 -0.07
N GLY A 308 -16.93 3.83 0.13
CA GLY A 308 -18.36 3.60 0.34
C GLY A 308 -18.86 4.28 1.61
N ALA A 309 -18.13 4.14 2.72
CA ALA A 309 -18.47 4.83 3.97
C ALA A 309 -18.42 6.35 3.81
N LEU A 310 -17.34 6.89 3.22
CA LEU A 310 -17.19 8.32 2.95
C LEU A 310 -18.34 8.85 2.08
N LEU A 311 -18.72 8.12 1.04
CA LEU A 311 -19.82 8.49 0.18
C LEU A 311 -21.16 8.45 0.90
N ILE A 312 -21.48 7.38 1.63
CA ILE A 312 -22.75 7.25 2.36
C ILE A 312 -22.88 8.39 3.38
N VAL A 313 -21.82 8.65 4.14
CA VAL A 313 -21.76 9.77 5.08
C VAL A 313 -22.03 11.10 4.37
N THR A 314 -21.44 11.31 3.20
CA THR A 314 -21.63 12.54 2.40
C THR A 314 -23.04 12.62 1.79
N LEU A 315 -23.57 11.52 1.27
CA LEU A 315 -24.89 11.49 0.64
C LEU A 315 -26.02 11.79 1.62
N PHE A 316 -25.87 11.34 2.87
CA PHE A 316 -26.89 11.49 3.91
C PHE A 316 -26.56 12.60 4.92
N ASP A 317 -25.54 13.43 4.62
CA ASP A 317 -25.14 14.56 5.46
C ASP A 317 -24.92 14.15 6.94
N LEU A 318 -24.31 12.98 7.16
CA LEU A 318 -24.14 12.35 8.48
C LEU A 318 -22.97 12.92 9.29
N TRP A 319 -22.03 13.60 8.63
CA TRP A 319 -20.93 14.28 9.31
C TRP A 319 -21.31 15.71 9.68
N ARG A 320 -20.90 16.14 10.87
CA ARG A 320 -20.82 17.57 11.16
C ARG A 320 -19.70 18.15 10.28
N PRO A 321 -19.98 19.17 9.46
CA PRO A 321 -18.99 19.77 8.57
C PRO A 321 -17.76 20.30 9.31
N ASP A 322 -17.90 20.65 10.59
CA ASP A 322 -16.90 21.39 11.35
C ASP A 322 -15.55 20.65 11.44
N GLY A 323 -15.51 19.38 11.88
CA GLY A 323 -14.23 18.71 12.15
C GLY A 323 -13.38 18.36 10.92
N PHE A 324 -13.99 17.91 9.81
CA PHE A 324 -13.24 17.61 8.58
C PHE A 324 -12.82 18.88 7.85
N ILE A 325 -13.70 19.90 7.81
CA ILE A 325 -13.37 21.18 7.18
C ILE A 325 -12.30 21.88 8.00
N GLU A 326 -12.35 21.84 9.33
CA GLU A 326 -11.32 22.38 10.22
C GLU A 326 -9.95 21.71 9.98
N ALA A 327 -9.89 20.37 9.98
CA ALA A 327 -8.65 19.65 9.70
C ALA A 327 -8.09 19.92 8.29
N TRP A 328 -8.96 20.02 7.27
CA TRP A 328 -8.56 20.35 5.91
C TRP A 328 -8.12 21.81 5.77
N MET A 329 -8.85 22.75 6.39
CA MET A 329 -8.48 24.16 6.41
C MET A 329 -7.13 24.32 7.10
N GLU A 330 -6.93 23.71 8.26
CA GLU A 330 -5.66 23.72 8.97
C GLU A 330 -4.52 23.18 8.09
N PHE A 331 -4.69 22.04 7.42
CA PHE A 331 -3.68 21.52 6.49
C PHE A 331 -3.41 22.47 5.30
N SER A 332 -4.46 23.06 4.74
CA SER A 332 -4.37 23.93 3.57
C SER A 332 -3.67 25.25 3.88
N GLU A 333 -3.97 25.84 5.05
CA GLU A 333 -3.43 27.10 5.54
C GLU A 333 -2.02 26.94 6.12
N THR A 334 -1.67 25.72 6.57
CA THR A 334 -0.33 25.43 7.07
C THR A 334 0.74 25.69 5.97
N PRO A 335 1.81 26.45 6.26
CA PRO A 335 2.88 26.73 5.30
C PRO A 335 3.54 25.46 4.76
N CYS A 336 3.80 25.39 3.45
CA CYS A 336 4.38 24.22 2.77
C CYS A 336 5.75 23.76 3.30
N LEU A 337 6.47 24.59 4.05
CA LEU A 337 7.80 24.31 4.59
C LEU A 337 7.81 24.18 6.12
N SER A 338 6.65 24.08 6.75
CA SER A 338 6.56 23.83 8.20
C SER A 338 6.74 22.35 8.52
N ALA A 339 7.28 22.06 9.71
CA ALA A 339 7.39 20.69 10.19
C ALA A 339 6.00 20.04 10.34
N LYS A 340 4.96 20.82 10.71
CA LYS A 340 3.58 20.32 10.81
C LYS A 340 3.06 19.78 9.48
N LYS A 341 3.27 20.49 8.36
CA LYS A 341 2.82 20.05 7.03
C LYS A 341 3.61 18.84 6.52
N ALA A 342 4.92 18.84 6.76
CA ALA A 342 5.76 17.69 6.44
C ALA A 342 5.27 16.44 7.19
N LEU A 343 4.96 16.58 8.49
CA LEU A 343 4.46 15.49 9.32
C LEU A 343 3.13 14.92 8.79
N TYR A 344 2.18 15.77 8.40
CA TYR A 344 0.95 15.29 7.76
C TYR A 344 1.23 14.52 6.46
N ILE A 345 2.11 15.03 5.60
CA ILE A 345 2.42 14.38 4.32
C ILE A 345 3.12 13.03 4.56
N GLU A 346 4.08 12.98 5.47
CA GLU A 346 4.81 11.76 5.83
C GLU A 346 3.86 10.71 6.42
N LEU A 347 2.96 11.10 7.32
CA LEU A 347 1.94 10.22 7.90
C LEU A 347 0.96 9.69 6.85
N MET A 348 0.49 10.55 5.93
CA MET A 348 -0.40 10.14 4.84
C MET A 348 0.30 9.22 3.85
N LEU A 349 1.57 9.47 3.53
CA LEU A 349 2.37 8.60 2.67
C LEU A 349 2.62 7.25 3.35
N GLN A 350 2.95 7.25 4.65
CA GLN A 350 3.13 6.03 5.43
C GLN A 350 1.83 5.21 5.49
N LEU A 351 0.68 5.86 5.68
CA LEU A 351 -0.63 5.22 5.61
C LEU A 351 -0.88 4.61 4.23
N ALA A 352 -0.63 5.36 3.16
CA ALA A 352 -0.80 4.87 1.79
C ALA A 352 0.07 3.64 1.51
N CYS A 353 1.32 3.62 2.00
CA CYS A 353 2.18 2.44 1.91
C CYS A 353 1.60 1.26 2.69
N TYR A 354 1.17 1.43 3.94
CA TYR A 354 0.55 0.35 4.71
C TYR A 354 -0.72 -0.19 4.05
N LEU A 355 -1.56 0.70 3.52
CA LEU A 355 -2.76 0.31 2.78
C LEU A 355 -2.39 -0.51 1.54
N ALA A 356 -1.39 -0.10 0.77
CA ALA A 356 -0.93 -0.86 -0.39
C ALA A 356 -0.28 -2.21 -0.02
N MET A 357 0.31 -2.33 1.17
CA MET A 357 0.86 -3.60 1.68
C MET A 357 -0.22 -4.63 2.03
N PHE A 358 -1.52 -4.27 2.11
CA PHE A 358 -2.62 -5.23 2.29
C PHE A 358 -2.74 -6.23 1.15
N VAL A 359 -2.08 -5.98 0.01
CA VAL A 359 -1.92 -6.97 -1.06
C VAL A 359 -1.26 -8.24 -0.53
N ASP A 360 -0.34 -8.14 0.42
CA ASP A 360 0.32 -9.31 1.01
C ASP A 360 -0.27 -9.64 2.39
N GLU A 361 -0.25 -8.67 3.31
CA GLU A 361 -0.71 -8.87 4.69
C GLU A 361 -1.26 -7.59 5.33
N VAL A 362 -2.16 -7.76 6.29
CA VAL A 362 -2.64 -6.65 7.12
C VAL A 362 -1.54 -6.24 8.09
N LYS A 363 -1.02 -5.03 7.93
CA LYS A 363 0.00 -4.44 8.80
C LYS A 363 -0.65 -3.58 9.88
N TRP A 364 -0.73 -4.11 11.11
CA TRP A 364 -1.29 -3.41 12.28
C TRP A 364 -0.49 -2.18 12.70
N GLU A 365 0.75 -2.06 12.21
CA GLU A 365 1.61 -0.90 12.37
C GLU A 365 1.00 0.39 11.81
N MET A 366 -0.04 0.30 10.97
CA MET A 366 -0.85 1.46 10.56
C MET A 366 -1.47 2.20 11.75
N LEU A 367 -1.69 1.54 12.89
CA LEU A 367 -2.18 2.19 14.12
C LEU A 367 -1.20 3.26 14.64
N LEU A 368 0.09 3.14 14.34
CA LEU A 368 1.09 4.16 14.67
C LEU A 368 0.74 5.48 13.98
N VAL A 369 0.26 5.43 12.73
CA VAL A 369 -0.15 6.64 12.00
C VAL A 369 -1.30 7.34 12.73
N VAL A 370 -2.29 6.58 13.21
CA VAL A 370 -3.45 7.12 13.93
C VAL A 370 -3.02 7.78 15.24
N ILE A 371 -2.13 7.14 15.99
CA ILE A 371 -1.57 7.67 17.23
C ILE A 371 -0.85 8.99 16.97
N CYS A 372 -0.01 9.05 15.93
CA CYS A 372 0.71 10.28 15.60
C CYS A 372 -0.24 11.37 15.08
N ALA A 373 -1.19 11.03 14.21
CA ALA A 373 -2.17 11.97 13.69
C ALA A 373 -2.98 12.63 14.82
N TYR A 374 -3.39 11.85 15.82
CA TYR A 374 -4.06 12.39 17.01
C TYR A 374 -3.16 13.34 17.80
N TYR A 375 -1.85 13.06 17.90
CA TYR A 375 -0.92 14.02 18.50
C TYR A 375 -0.81 15.32 17.67
N VAL A 376 -0.71 15.25 16.34
CA VAL A 376 -0.59 16.44 15.49
C VAL A 376 -1.82 17.36 15.62
N ASP A 377 -2.99 16.75 15.78
CA ASP A 377 -4.28 17.42 15.90
C ASP A 377 -4.53 17.93 17.33
N ALA A 378 -4.57 17.03 18.31
CA ALA A 378 -4.92 17.36 19.69
C ALA A 378 -3.76 17.96 20.52
N LYS A 379 -2.53 17.95 19.99
CA LYS A 379 -1.28 18.40 20.66
C LYS A 379 -1.00 17.74 22.01
N VAL A 380 -1.55 16.56 22.24
CA VAL A 380 -1.36 15.83 23.51
C VAL A 380 0.00 15.12 23.51
N LYS A 381 0.96 15.64 24.29
CA LYS A 381 2.33 15.11 24.36
C LYS A 381 2.42 13.63 24.75
N ASN A 382 1.43 13.08 25.47
CA ASN A 382 1.39 11.65 25.81
C ASN A 382 1.32 10.77 24.55
N PHE A 383 0.57 11.19 23.53
CA PHE A 383 0.47 10.45 22.26
C PHE A 383 1.76 10.55 21.43
N MET A 384 2.47 11.68 21.50
CA MET A 384 3.81 11.81 20.92
C MET A 384 4.79 10.81 21.55
N VAL A 385 4.87 10.77 22.88
CA VAL A 385 5.78 9.86 23.59
C VAL A 385 5.43 8.40 23.27
N MET A 386 4.13 8.07 23.28
CA MET A 386 3.65 6.75 22.90
C MET A 386 4.06 6.37 21.47
N TYR A 387 3.88 7.29 20.51
CA TYR A 387 4.32 7.07 19.13
C TYR A 387 5.83 6.82 19.04
N VAL A 388 6.65 7.65 19.69
CA VAL A 388 8.12 7.54 19.66
C VAL A 388 8.58 6.20 20.22
N VAL A 389 8.05 5.77 21.36
CA VAL A 389 8.41 4.50 21.99
C VAL A 389 8.03 3.32 21.10
N LEU A 390 6.78 3.28 20.62
CA LEU A 390 6.30 2.19 19.77
C LEU A 390 7.02 2.14 18.42
N THR A 391 7.29 3.29 17.81
CA THR A 391 8.03 3.38 16.55
C THR A 391 9.48 2.93 16.73
N THR A 392 10.14 3.28 17.84
CA THR A 392 11.50 2.82 18.13
C THR A 392 11.57 1.30 18.29
N ALA A 393 10.61 0.72 19.02
CA ALA A 393 10.50 -0.73 19.15
C ALA A 393 10.20 -1.39 17.79
N SER A 394 9.31 -0.80 16.99
CA SER A 394 8.97 -1.29 15.66
C SER A 394 10.17 -1.25 14.70
N ILE A 395 10.99 -0.20 14.72
CA ILE A 395 12.23 -0.12 13.92
C ILE A 395 13.16 -1.28 14.25
N LEU A 396 13.29 -1.67 15.52
CA LEU A 396 14.10 -2.82 15.89
C LEU A 396 13.60 -4.11 15.22
N PHE A 397 12.29 -4.38 15.26
CA PHE A 397 11.71 -5.54 14.61
C PHE A 397 11.82 -5.47 13.08
N ASP A 398 11.69 -4.29 12.49
CA ASP A 398 11.86 -4.09 11.05
C ASP A 398 13.30 -4.41 10.61
N LEU A 399 14.31 -3.97 11.38
CA LEU A 399 15.71 -4.26 11.10
C LEU A 399 16.04 -5.75 11.23
N ILE A 400 15.42 -6.43 12.19
CA ILE A 400 15.53 -7.89 12.32
C ILE A 400 14.93 -8.55 11.06
N THR A 401 13.73 -8.14 10.65
CA THR A 401 13.06 -8.66 9.45
C THR A 401 13.89 -8.44 8.20
N LEU A 402 14.47 -7.24 8.03
CA LEU A 402 15.34 -6.90 6.91
C LEU A 402 16.58 -7.81 6.85
N ASN A 403 17.12 -8.22 8.00
CA ASN A 403 18.27 -9.13 8.04
C ASN A 403 17.93 -10.58 7.66
N PHE A 404 16.66 -10.97 7.77
CA PHE A 404 16.18 -12.29 7.36
C PHE A 404 15.62 -12.33 5.93
N MET A 405 15.47 -11.17 5.27
CA MET A 405 15.05 -11.12 3.87
C MET A 405 16.15 -11.65 2.94
N PRO A 406 15.84 -12.59 2.03
CA PRO A 406 16.71 -12.94 0.91
C PRO A 406 17.24 -11.72 0.16
N GLN A 407 18.54 -11.65 -0.09
CA GLN A 407 19.15 -10.53 -0.83
C GLN A 407 18.91 -10.60 -2.34
N ASP A 408 18.60 -11.79 -2.85
CA ASP A 408 18.30 -12.00 -4.26
C ASP A 408 16.83 -11.70 -4.56
N TRP A 409 16.58 -10.51 -5.12
CA TRP A 409 15.23 -10.06 -5.49
C TRP A 409 14.50 -10.97 -6.49
N GLN A 410 15.22 -11.88 -7.17
CA GLN A 410 14.65 -12.83 -8.12
C GLN A 410 13.93 -14.02 -7.47
N VAL A 411 14.09 -14.20 -6.16
CA VAL A 411 13.45 -15.27 -5.37
C VAL A 411 12.02 -14.89 -4.97
N TYR A 412 11.70 -13.59 -4.94
CA TYR A 412 10.37 -13.10 -4.56
C TYR A 412 9.36 -13.21 -5.71
N THR A 413 8.11 -13.49 -5.36
CA THR A 413 6.99 -13.26 -6.28
C THR A 413 6.83 -11.76 -6.53
N PRO A 414 6.23 -11.34 -7.66
CA PRO A 414 6.02 -9.91 -7.94
C PRO A 414 5.28 -9.16 -6.82
N GLY A 415 4.33 -9.83 -6.13
CA GLY A 415 3.62 -9.26 -4.99
C GLY A 415 4.52 -9.05 -3.77
N GLN A 416 5.32 -10.06 -3.43
CA GLN A 416 6.29 -9.96 -2.34
C GLN A 416 7.32 -8.87 -2.63
N ALA A 417 7.86 -8.80 -3.86
CA ALA A 417 8.80 -7.75 -4.25
C ALA A 417 8.19 -6.34 -4.11
N PHE A 418 6.93 -6.16 -4.50
CA PHE A 418 6.20 -4.90 -4.32
C PHE A 418 6.07 -4.53 -2.83
N THR A 419 5.60 -5.47 -2.00
CA THR A 419 5.43 -5.26 -0.55
C THR A 419 6.76 -4.99 0.15
N HIS A 420 7.84 -5.69 -0.22
CA HIS A 420 9.17 -5.45 0.31
C HIS A 420 9.71 -4.08 -0.09
N GLY A 421 9.44 -3.61 -1.31
CA GLY A 421 9.75 -2.25 -1.73
C GLY A 421 9.03 -1.20 -0.88
N LEU A 422 7.73 -1.38 -0.65
CA LEU A 422 6.95 -0.49 0.22
C LEU A 422 7.41 -0.53 1.68
N PHE A 423 7.76 -1.71 2.19
CA PHE A 423 8.32 -1.89 3.53
C PHE A 423 9.59 -1.05 3.71
N MET A 424 10.49 -1.03 2.71
CA MET A 424 11.70 -0.20 2.77
C MET A 424 11.37 1.30 2.81
N VAL A 425 10.35 1.73 2.04
CA VAL A 425 9.86 3.13 2.10
C VAL A 425 9.29 3.45 3.48
N VAL A 426 8.49 2.56 4.06
CA VAL A 426 7.92 2.72 5.41
C VAL A 426 9.02 2.81 6.47
N LEU A 427 10.05 1.98 6.39
CA LEU A 427 11.19 2.02 7.31
C LEU A 427 11.91 3.37 7.25
N ILE A 428 12.16 3.89 6.04
CA ILE A 428 12.75 5.24 5.86
C ILE A 428 11.82 6.31 6.45
N LEU A 429 10.51 6.21 6.20
CA LEU A 429 9.52 7.15 6.73
C LEU A 429 9.50 7.18 8.26
N LYS A 430 9.67 6.05 8.95
CA LYS A 430 9.75 6.02 10.42
C LYS A 430 10.87 6.93 10.94
N PHE A 431 12.06 6.91 10.31
CA PHE A 431 13.15 7.79 10.69
C PHE A 431 12.86 9.27 10.36
N LEU A 432 12.26 9.54 9.19
CA LEU A 432 11.89 10.89 8.79
C LEU A 432 10.86 11.48 9.76
N ILE A 433 9.79 10.75 10.07
CA ILE A 433 8.73 11.18 10.97
C ILE A 433 9.28 11.50 12.37
N LEU A 434 10.15 10.66 12.92
CA LEU A 434 10.80 10.96 14.21
C LEU A 434 11.62 12.26 14.15
N GLY A 435 12.34 12.50 13.05
CA GLY A 435 13.07 13.74 12.81
C GLY A 435 12.15 14.96 12.67
N THR A 436 11.03 14.80 11.95
CA THR A 436 10.03 15.85 11.74
C THR A 436 9.29 16.20 13.03
N ILE A 437 8.98 15.22 13.89
CA ILE A 437 8.43 15.46 15.24
C ILE A 437 9.39 16.32 16.07
N TYR A 438 10.69 16.01 16.06
CA TYR A 438 11.69 16.81 16.78
C TYR A 438 11.77 18.25 16.26
N LEU A 439 11.72 18.45 14.94
CA LEU A 439 11.68 19.79 14.35
C LEU A 439 10.40 20.53 14.72
N TYR A 440 9.25 19.83 14.71
CA TYR A 440 7.96 20.39 15.08
C TYR A 440 7.90 20.85 16.54
N GLU A 441 8.38 20.06 17.49
CA GLU A 441 8.47 20.48 18.89
C GLU A 441 9.43 21.66 19.06
N LYS A 442 10.55 21.69 18.34
CA LYS A 442 11.50 22.81 18.39
C LYS A 442 10.90 24.12 17.85
N GLU A 443 10.10 24.05 16.78
CA GLU A 443 9.37 25.21 16.24
C GLU A 443 8.37 25.74 17.28
N ASN A 444 7.60 24.85 17.93
CA ASN A 444 6.63 25.22 18.96
C ASN A 444 7.29 25.77 20.24
N ASP A 445 8.41 25.19 20.68
CA ASP A 445 9.16 25.66 21.84
C ASP A 445 9.80 27.04 21.57
N GLY A 446 10.17 27.31 20.31
CA GLY A 446 10.67 28.61 19.86
C GLY A 446 9.62 29.73 19.92
N GLU A 447 8.36 29.46 19.56
CA GLU A 447 7.25 30.41 19.70
C GLU A 447 6.88 30.70 21.17
N SER A 448 7.12 29.75 22.09
CA SER A 448 6.88 29.95 23.54
C SER A 448 7.87 30.91 24.22
N SER A 449 9.00 31.22 23.57
CA SER A 449 10.04 32.10 24.13
C SER A 449 9.70 33.59 24.05
N GLY A 450 8.71 33.98 23.23
CA GLY A 450 8.24 35.37 23.10
C GLY A 450 7.33 35.84 24.25
N TRP A 451 6.72 34.92 25.01
CA TRP A 451 5.79 35.27 26.09
C TRP A 451 6.44 35.31 27.48
N LYS A 452 7.64 34.73 27.66
CA LYS A 452 8.38 34.78 28.93
C LYS A 452 8.95 36.16 29.30
N GLN A 453 8.74 37.18 28.49
CA GLN A 453 9.10 38.58 28.80
C GLN A 453 7.91 39.47 29.16
N MET A 454 6.67 38.96 29.25
CA MET A 454 5.50 39.76 29.65
C MET A 454 4.54 39.01 30.59
N ALA A 455 5.05 38.32 31.60
CA ALA A 455 4.24 37.88 32.73
C ALA A 455 4.74 38.59 34.01
N PRO A 456 3.91 39.40 34.69
CA PRO A 456 4.18 39.82 36.07
C PRO A 456 4.14 38.60 37.00
N ASP A 457 4.93 38.64 38.08
CA ASP A 457 5.10 37.58 39.07
C ASP A 457 3.80 36.84 39.47
N PRO A 458 3.81 35.49 39.54
CA PRO A 458 2.69 34.71 40.04
C PRO A 458 2.71 34.66 41.57
N GLU A 459 2.53 35.80 42.23
CA GLU A 459 2.18 35.88 43.65
C GLU A 459 1.08 36.91 43.86
N LYS A 460 -0.16 36.48 43.61
CA LYS A 460 -1.47 36.96 44.12
C LYS A 460 -2.54 36.20 43.31
N GLY A 461 -3.19 35.17 43.87
CA GLY A 461 -4.52 35.26 44.50
C GLY A 461 -5.57 35.63 43.44
N GLU A 462 -6.52 34.81 43.01
CA GLU A 462 -7.57 34.02 43.69
C GLU A 462 -7.95 32.85 42.74
N GLU A 463 -8.05 31.58 43.17
CA GLU A 463 -9.26 30.89 43.65
C GLU A 463 -10.57 31.12 42.87
N ASP A 464 -11.26 29.99 42.60
CA ASP A 464 -12.57 29.78 41.93
C ASP A 464 -12.56 29.98 40.40
N GLU A 465 -12.99 29.06 39.55
CA GLU A 465 -14.22 28.24 39.45
C GLU A 465 -13.94 27.38 38.17
N ILE A 466 -14.23 26.09 37.97
CA ILE A 466 -15.49 25.36 37.95
C ILE A 466 -15.14 23.86 37.81
N ALA A 467 -15.77 23.02 38.63
CA ALA A 467 -16.01 21.62 38.33
C ALA A 467 -17.41 21.50 37.71
N GLU A 468 -17.52 20.81 36.56
CA GLU A 468 -18.57 19.84 36.18
C GLU A 468 -18.29 19.23 34.80
#